data_AF-A0A5A7TVM2-F1
#
_entry.id   AF-A0A5A7TVM2-F1
#
_cell.length_a   1.000
_cell.length_b   1.000
_cell.length_c   1.000
_cell.angle_alpha   90.00
_cell.angle_beta   90.00
_cell.angle_gamma   90.00
#
_symmetry.space_group_name_H-M   'P 1'
#
loop_
_entity.id
_entity.type
_entity.pdbx_description
1 polymer ?
#
loop_
_entity_poly.entity_id
_entity_poly.type
_entity_poly.pdbx_seq_one_letter_code
_entity_poly.pdbx_strand_id
1 'polypeptide(L)'
;MKEINFFISLLILDPRSPSREIIVYLQPLIEELKELWNFGVHTYDSLIAQFFQLHSTLLWMINDFAAYGDLSEWSTKEYQAYSICMGDRSSFEIRSKISFMGYRRYLLENHVWHRSKLHDGKVEHRPPLVVMNGHEYWNN
;
A
#
# COMPACT_ATOMS: atom_id res chain seq x y z
N MET A 1 0.31 30.11 -12.32
CA MET A 1 -0.04 28.76 -11.82
C MET A 1 -0.93 28.94 -10.61
N LYS A 2 -2.04 28.21 -10.49
CA LYS A 2 -2.85 28.19 -9.26
C LYS A 2 -2.01 27.55 -8.15
N GLU A 3 -1.99 28.15 -6.96
CA GLU A 3 -1.36 27.55 -5.78
C GLU A 3 -2.08 26.25 -5.43
N ILE A 4 -1.33 25.16 -5.29
CA ILE A 4 -1.85 23.88 -4.85
C ILE A 4 -1.64 23.85 -3.34
N ASN A 5 -2.72 23.95 -2.57
CA ASN A 5 -2.68 23.85 -1.13
C ASN A 5 -2.52 22.38 -0.73
N PHE A 6 -1.38 22.01 -0.16
CA PHE A 6 -1.14 20.68 0.39
C PHE A 6 -1.18 20.74 1.91
N PHE A 7 -2.01 19.90 2.52
CA PHE A 7 -2.01 19.65 3.97
C PHE A 7 -1.33 18.31 4.24
N ILE A 8 -0.43 18.28 5.21
CA ILE A 8 0.26 17.07 5.65
C ILE A 8 -0.19 16.77 7.08
N SER A 9 -0.80 15.61 7.29
CA SER A 9 -1.21 15.11 8.61
C SER A 9 -0.26 13.98 9.00
N LEU A 10 0.41 14.09 10.16
CA LEU A 10 1.27 13.03 10.70
C LEU A 10 0.54 12.29 11.82
N LEU A 11 0.37 10.97 11.67
CA LEU A 11 -0.13 10.09 12.72
C LEU A 11 1.06 9.35 13.33
N ILE A 12 1.31 9.55 14.63
CA ILE A 12 2.35 8.83 15.38
C ILE A 12 1.66 7.73 16.18
N LEU A 13 1.90 6.47 15.81
CA LEU A 13 1.41 5.31 16.53
C LEU A 13 2.35 4.93 17.67
N ASP A 14 1.77 4.47 18.78
CA ASP A 14 2.53 3.93 19.90
C ASP A 14 3.09 2.54 19.52
N PRO A 15 4.26 2.11 20.03
CA PRO A 15 4.85 0.81 19.69
C PRO A 15 3.99 -0.41 20.06
N ARG A 16 2.91 -0.21 20.83
CA ARG A 16 1.98 -1.24 21.27
C ARG A 16 0.60 -1.17 20.59
N SER A 17 0.39 -0.23 19.67
CA SER A 17 -0.91 -0.03 19.05
C SER A 17 -1.35 -1.29 18.27
N PRO A 18 -2.47 -1.92 18.62
CA PRO A 18 -3.09 -2.94 17.81
C PRO A 18 -3.46 -2.32 16.46
N SER A 19 -2.98 -2.91 15.38
CA SER A 19 -3.22 -2.48 14.00
C SER A 19 -4.70 -2.23 13.66
N ARG A 20 -5.62 -2.96 14.30
CA ARG A 20 -7.07 -2.73 14.15
C ARG A 20 -7.54 -1.36 14.67
N GLU A 21 -6.85 -0.77 15.63
CA GLU A 21 -7.24 0.51 16.20
C GLU A 21 -6.99 1.66 15.22
N ILE A 22 -5.99 1.58 14.33
CA ILE A 22 -5.72 2.67 13.37
C ILE A 22 -6.87 2.87 12.40
N ILE A 23 -7.51 1.80 11.93
CA ILE A 23 -8.65 1.88 11.01
C ILE A 23 -9.83 2.58 11.69
N VAL A 24 -10.05 2.31 12.98
CA VAL A 24 -11.08 2.99 13.78
C VAL A 24 -10.80 4.49 13.89
N TYR A 25 -9.54 4.90 14.07
CA TYR A 25 -9.16 6.31 14.11
C TYR A 25 -9.23 7.00 12.74
N LEU A 26 -9.02 6.26 11.65
CA LEU A 26 -9.10 6.80 10.29
C LEU A 26 -10.52 6.88 9.75
N GLN A 27 -11.46 6.12 10.31
CA GLN A 27 -12.84 6.08 9.81
C GLN A 27 -13.50 7.49 9.76
N PRO A 28 -13.41 8.35 10.79
CA PRO A 28 -13.95 9.71 10.72
C PRO A 28 -13.31 10.53 9.59
N LEU A 29 -11.99 10.41 9.40
CA LEU A 29 -11.27 11.09 8.32
C LEU A 29 -11.76 10.62 6.93
N ILE A 30 -12.00 9.32 6.77
CA ILE A 30 -12.53 8.76 5.52
C ILE A 30 -13.94 9.29 5.25
N GLU A 31 -14.78 9.38 6.28
CA GLU A 31 -16.13 9.93 6.19
C GLU A 31 -16.10 11.42 5.80
N GLU A 32 -15.27 12.23 6.46
CA GLU A 32 -15.07 13.65 6.11
C GLU A 32 -14.55 13.83 4.68
N LEU A 33 -13.58 13.03 4.25
CA LEU A 33 -13.06 13.08 2.87
C LEU A 33 -14.14 12.73 1.84
N LYS A 34 -15.01 11.76 2.14
CA LYS A 34 -16.16 11.42 1.29
C LYS A 34 -17.16 12.57 1.23
N GLU A 35 -17.44 13.23 2.35
CA GLU A 35 -18.33 14.40 2.37
C GLU A 35 -17.73 15.57 1.58
N LEU A 36 -16.44 15.88 1.78
CA LEU A 36 -15.73 16.93 1.04
C LEU A 36 -15.64 16.63 -0.46
N TRP A 37 -15.57 15.36 -0.85
CA TRP A 37 -15.59 14.99 -2.26
C TRP A 37 -16.99 15.11 -2.87
N ASN A 38 -18.00 14.52 -2.22
CA ASN A 38 -19.36 14.43 -2.77
C ASN A 38 -20.14 15.75 -2.69
N PHE A 39 -20.03 16.45 -1.57
CA PHE A 39 -20.78 17.67 -1.30
C PHE A 39 -19.89 18.91 -1.34
N GLY A 40 -18.63 18.79 -0.93
CA GLY A 40 -17.73 19.92 -0.75
C GLY A 40 -18.14 20.83 0.41
N VAL A 41 -17.38 21.89 0.63
CA VAL A 41 -17.65 22.90 1.67
C VAL A 41 -17.72 24.29 1.06
N HIS A 42 -18.75 25.05 1.46
CA HIS A 42 -18.92 26.43 1.01
C HIS A 42 -17.83 27.31 1.61
N THR A 43 -16.93 27.80 0.77
CA THR A 43 -15.71 28.49 1.20
C THR A 43 -15.64 29.88 0.59
N TYR A 44 -15.25 30.86 1.40
CA TYR A 44 -15.02 32.21 0.93
C TYR A 44 -13.58 32.38 0.44
N ASP A 45 -13.41 32.78 -0.81
CA ASP A 45 -12.13 33.20 -1.36
C ASP A 45 -11.92 34.69 -1.06
N SER A 46 -10.95 34.99 -0.19
CA SER A 46 -10.62 36.37 0.19
C SER A 46 -9.92 37.16 -0.93
N LEU A 47 -9.30 36.48 -1.90
CA LEU A 47 -8.54 37.11 -2.97
C LEU A 47 -9.47 37.68 -4.05
N ILE A 48 -10.55 36.97 -4.37
CA ILE A 48 -11.58 37.41 -5.34
C ILE A 48 -12.88 37.89 -4.68
N ALA A 49 -12.96 37.83 -3.35
CA ALA A 49 -14.12 38.22 -2.54
C ALA A 49 -15.43 37.51 -2.96
N GLN A 50 -15.35 36.21 -3.24
CA GLN A 50 -16.48 35.40 -3.69
C GLN A 50 -16.54 34.07 -2.97
N PHE A 51 -17.74 33.51 -2.86
CA PHE A 51 -17.94 32.16 -2.37
C PHE A 51 -17.81 31.13 -3.50
N PHE A 52 -17.20 30.00 -3.18
CA PHE A 52 -17.11 28.85 -4.09
C PHE A 52 -17.28 27.54 -3.32
N GLN A 53 -17.58 26.47 -4.04
CA GLN A 53 -17.64 25.12 -3.48
C GLN A 53 -16.25 24.51 -3.50
N LEU A 54 -15.64 24.31 -2.33
CA LEU A 54 -14.34 23.66 -2.20
C LEU A 54 -14.53 22.15 -2.07
N HIS A 55 -13.90 21.39 -2.97
CA HIS A 55 -13.81 19.93 -2.87
C HIS A 55 -12.40 19.54 -2.44
N SER A 56 -12.29 18.45 -1.68
CA SER A 56 -11.01 17.85 -1.28
C SER A 56 -10.89 16.42 -1.77
N THR A 57 -9.66 15.98 -2.04
CA THR A 57 -9.37 14.61 -2.49
C THR A 57 -8.04 14.15 -1.90
N LEU A 58 -7.99 12.89 -1.46
CA LEU A 58 -6.74 12.24 -1.07
C LEU A 58 -6.01 11.73 -2.31
N LEU A 59 -4.78 12.20 -2.54
CA LEU A 59 -3.95 11.76 -3.67
C LEU A 59 -3.15 10.48 -3.36
N TRP A 60 -2.39 10.49 -2.26
CA TRP A 60 -1.60 9.34 -1.82
C TRP A 60 -1.37 9.39 -0.29
N MET A 61 -1.12 8.22 0.30
CA MET A 61 -0.69 8.07 1.69
C MET A 61 0.73 7.49 1.71
N ILE A 62 1.64 8.08 2.48
CA ILE A 62 3.01 7.57 2.64
C ILE A 62 3.05 6.77 3.93
N ASN A 63 3.12 5.44 3.79
CA ASN A 63 3.17 4.50 4.91
C ASN A 63 4.45 3.67 4.83
N ASP A 64 4.95 3.22 5.98
CA ASP A 64 5.95 2.16 5.99
C ASP A 64 5.30 0.79 5.70
N PHE A 65 6.12 -0.24 5.53
CA PHE A 65 5.63 -1.57 5.14
C PHE A 65 4.75 -2.22 6.24
N ALA A 66 5.02 -1.92 7.51
CA ALA A 66 4.24 -2.45 8.63
C ALA A 66 2.86 -1.80 8.68
N ALA A 67 2.81 -0.47 8.62
CA ALA A 67 1.58 0.31 8.57
C ALA A 67 0.75 -0.02 7.32
N TYR A 68 1.38 -0.29 6.17
CA TYR A 68 0.66 -0.76 4.99
C TYR A 68 -0.08 -2.08 5.28
N GLY A 69 0.58 -3.04 5.92
CA GLY A 69 -0.05 -4.31 6.31
C GLY A 69 -1.26 -4.10 7.20
N ASP A 70 -1.09 -3.26 8.20
CA ASP A 70 -2.13 -2.94 9.18
C ASP A 70 -3.34 -2.24 8.53
N LEU A 71 -3.10 -1.32 7.59
CA LEU A 71 -4.16 -0.58 6.88
C LEU A 71 -4.85 -1.40 5.78
N SER A 72 -4.13 -2.31 5.15
CA SER A 72 -4.68 -3.19 4.09
C SER A 72 -5.33 -4.46 4.64
N GLU A 73 -5.41 -4.59 5.97
CA GLU A 73 -5.76 -5.83 6.67
C GLU A 73 -4.95 -7.04 6.17
N TRP A 74 -3.75 -6.79 5.65
CA TRP A 74 -2.89 -7.80 5.08
C TRP A 74 -2.05 -8.45 6.18
N SER A 75 -1.98 -9.79 6.17
CA SER A 75 -1.03 -10.48 7.04
C SER A 75 0.40 -10.21 6.58
N THR A 76 1.05 -9.24 7.22
CA THR A 76 2.51 -9.02 7.10
C THR A 76 3.32 -10.09 7.83
N LYS A 77 2.65 -11.01 8.51
CA LYS A 77 3.26 -12.07 9.30
C LYS A 77 3.14 -13.39 8.54
N GLU A 78 4.21 -14.19 8.60
CA GLU A 78 4.36 -15.54 8.01
C GLU A 78 4.76 -15.59 6.52
N TYR A 79 4.64 -16.78 5.91
CA TYR A 79 5.04 -17.13 4.54
C TYR A 79 4.25 -16.39 3.44
N GLN A 80 3.32 -15.49 3.83
CA GLN A 80 2.51 -14.69 2.91
C GLN A 80 2.70 -13.18 3.11
N ALA A 81 3.74 -12.77 3.83
CA ALA A 81 4.02 -11.38 4.18
C ALA A 81 4.17 -10.42 2.98
N TYR A 82 4.40 -10.93 1.76
CA TYR A 82 4.53 -10.10 0.56
C TYR A 82 3.20 -9.99 -0.17
N SER A 83 2.65 -8.77 -0.21
CA SER A 83 1.36 -8.43 -0.84
C SER A 83 1.26 -8.77 -2.32
N ILE A 84 2.39 -8.88 -3.02
CA ILE A 84 2.44 -9.27 -4.44
C ILE A 84 2.38 -10.79 -4.61
N CYS A 85 2.60 -11.56 -3.54
CA CYS A 85 2.66 -13.01 -3.62
C CYS A 85 1.30 -13.69 -3.45
N MET A 86 0.31 -13.09 -2.78
CA MET A 86 -1.11 -13.53 -2.73
C MET A 86 -1.38 -15.05 -2.59
N GLY A 87 -0.43 -15.85 -2.08
CA GLY A 87 -0.53 -17.32 -2.03
C GLY A 87 0.65 -18.09 -2.64
N ASP A 88 1.58 -17.44 -3.34
CA ASP A 88 2.83 -18.05 -3.80
C ASP A 88 3.69 -18.43 -2.60
N ARG A 89 3.87 -19.74 -2.38
CA ARG A 89 4.73 -20.32 -1.34
C ARG A 89 6.23 -20.23 -1.69
N SER A 90 6.64 -19.17 -2.39
CA SER A 90 8.05 -18.94 -2.72
C SER A 90 8.85 -18.32 -1.56
N SER A 91 8.24 -18.14 -0.41
CA SER A 91 8.95 -17.85 0.84
C SER A 91 9.42 -19.13 1.53
N PHE A 92 10.63 -19.11 2.08
CA PHE A 92 11.19 -20.21 2.86
C PHE A 92 11.91 -19.65 4.10
N GLU A 93 11.97 -20.44 5.17
CA GLU A 93 12.74 -20.09 6.35
C GLU A 93 14.24 -20.32 6.10
N ILE A 94 15.03 -19.26 6.23
CA ILE A 94 16.48 -19.31 6.21
C ILE A 94 16.98 -18.80 7.56
N ARG A 95 17.60 -19.69 8.35
CA ARG A 95 18.16 -19.35 9.67
C ARG A 95 17.16 -18.61 10.58
N SER A 96 15.94 -19.13 10.71
CA SER A 96 14.87 -18.53 11.52
C SER A 96 14.32 -17.19 11.02
N LYS A 97 14.62 -16.82 9.77
CA LYS A 97 14.03 -15.67 9.08
C LYS A 97 13.31 -16.13 7.82
N ILE A 98 12.03 -15.76 7.68
CA ILE A 98 11.28 -16.02 6.46
C ILE A 98 11.80 -15.08 5.37
N SER A 99 12.25 -15.65 4.26
CA SER A 99 12.76 -14.92 3.11
C SER A 99 11.98 -15.33 1.87
N PHE A 100 11.47 -14.35 1.13
CA PHE A 100 10.94 -14.59 -0.21
C PHE A 100 12.10 -14.95 -1.15
N MET A 101 11.96 -15.96 -2.00
CA MET A 101 12.98 -16.44 -2.95
C MET A 101 12.52 -16.35 -4.42
N GLY A 102 11.27 -15.95 -4.65
CA GLY A 102 10.65 -15.87 -5.98
C GLY A 102 11.00 -14.61 -6.77
N TYR A 103 11.95 -13.78 -6.32
CA TYR A 103 12.27 -12.50 -6.96
C TYR A 103 12.77 -12.63 -8.41
N ARG A 104 13.32 -13.79 -8.76
CA ARG A 104 13.76 -14.06 -10.14
C ARG A 104 12.59 -14.05 -11.14
N ARG A 105 11.35 -14.22 -10.69
CA ARG A 105 10.14 -14.12 -11.53
C ARG A 105 9.88 -12.70 -12.05
N TYR A 106 10.47 -11.66 -11.45
CA TYR A 106 10.35 -10.27 -11.91
C TYR A 106 11.42 -9.87 -12.93
N LEU A 107 12.39 -10.74 -13.20
CA LEU A 107 13.43 -10.47 -14.18
C LEU A 107 12.87 -10.66 -15.60
N LEU A 108 13.51 -10.04 -16.58
CA LEU A 108 13.19 -10.27 -17.99
C LEU A 108 13.34 -11.76 -18.31
N GLU A 109 12.47 -12.28 -19.19
CA GLU A 109 12.33 -13.71 -19.49
C GLU A 109 13.65 -14.42 -19.87
N ASN A 110 14.57 -13.68 -20.49
CA ASN A 110 15.88 -14.19 -20.93
C ASN A 110 17.02 -13.91 -19.94
N HIS A 111 16.73 -13.48 -18.72
CA HIS A 111 17.77 -13.14 -17.74
C HIS A 111 18.56 -14.38 -17.30
N VAL A 112 19.89 -14.27 -17.27
CA VAL A 112 20.80 -15.40 -16.96
C VAL A 112 20.52 -16.06 -15.60
N TRP A 113 19.96 -15.31 -14.65
CA TRP A 113 19.64 -15.80 -13.31
C TRP A 113 18.48 -16.79 -13.27
N HIS A 114 17.63 -16.86 -14.31
CA HIS A 114 16.64 -17.93 -14.41
C HIS A 114 17.31 -19.32 -14.42
N ARG A 115 18.46 -19.44 -15.09
CA ARG A 115 19.21 -20.70 -15.24
C ARG A 115 20.20 -20.96 -14.10
N SER A 116 20.44 -19.97 -13.25
CA SER A 116 21.40 -20.08 -12.14
C SER A 116 20.81 -20.91 -11.00
N LYS A 117 21.57 -21.87 -10.49
CA LYS A 117 21.24 -22.63 -9.28
C LYS A 117 21.81 -22.03 -7.99
N LEU A 118 22.47 -20.88 -8.07
CA LEU A 118 23.17 -20.27 -6.94
C LEU A 118 22.24 -19.66 -5.89
N HIS A 119 20.94 -19.51 -6.17
CA HIS A 119 20.01 -18.80 -5.28
C HIS A 119 19.29 -19.77 -4.34
N ASP A 120 18.41 -20.62 -4.88
CA ASP A 120 17.61 -21.60 -4.14
C ASP A 120 17.88 -23.04 -4.59
N GLY A 121 18.96 -23.26 -5.36
CA GLY A 121 19.29 -24.56 -5.95
C GLY A 121 18.44 -24.94 -7.19
N LYS A 122 17.44 -24.13 -7.55
CA LYS A 122 16.49 -24.43 -8.62
C LYS A 122 16.67 -23.49 -9.82
N VAL A 123 16.34 -24.01 -11.00
CA VAL A 123 16.14 -23.22 -12.21
C VAL A 123 14.73 -22.64 -12.16
N GLU A 124 14.60 -21.35 -12.42
CA GLU A 124 13.33 -20.62 -12.35
C GLU A 124 12.65 -20.60 -13.73
N HIS A 125 11.66 -21.48 -13.91
CA HIS A 125 10.84 -21.57 -15.11
C HIS A 125 9.43 -21.00 -14.93
N ARG A 126 9.08 -20.53 -13.73
CA ARG A 126 7.72 -20.06 -13.46
C ARG A 126 7.49 -18.71 -14.15
N PRO A 127 6.26 -18.45 -14.61
CA PRO A 127 5.92 -17.18 -15.24
C PRO A 127 6.08 -16.02 -14.24
N PRO A 128 6.13 -14.75 -14.69
CA PRO A 128 6.11 -13.61 -13.80
C PRO A 128 4.96 -13.68 -12.80
N LEU A 129 5.16 -13.11 -11.60
CA LEU A 129 4.07 -12.98 -10.64
C LEU A 129 3.02 -12.03 -11.24
N VAL A 130 1.75 -12.38 -11.05
CA VAL A 130 0.66 -11.46 -11.38
C VAL A 130 0.78 -10.29 -10.41
N VAL A 131 1.20 -9.14 -10.92
CA VAL A 131 1.17 -7.89 -10.17
C VAL A 131 -0.29 -7.45 -10.18
N MET A 132 -0.97 -7.64 -9.05
CA MET A 132 -2.33 -7.13 -8.91
C MET A 132 -2.31 -5.60 -8.86
N ASN A 133 -3.27 -4.97 -9.53
CA ASN A 133 -3.46 -3.54 -9.42
C ASN A 133 -4.19 -3.21 -8.12
N GLY A 134 -4.02 -1.98 -7.60
CA GLY A 134 -4.65 -1.52 -6.34
C GLY A 134 -6.17 -1.78 -6.22
N HIS A 135 -6.87 -1.89 -7.35
CA HIS A 135 -8.30 -2.20 -7.42
C HIS A 135 -8.67 -3.65 -7.05
N GLU A 136 -7.76 -4.61 -7.22
CA GLU A 136 -8.03 -6.02 -6.91
C GLU A 136 -7.84 -6.32 -5.41
N TYR A 137 -7.12 -5.46 -4.68
CA TYR A 137 -6.93 -5.56 -3.24
C TYR A 137 -8.18 -5.17 -2.42
N TRP A 138 -9.01 -4.26 -2.94
CA TRP A 138 -10.17 -3.70 -2.22
C TRP A 138 -11.45 -4.54 -2.28
N ASN A 139 -11.50 -5.57 -3.14
CA ASN A 139 -12.72 -6.34 -3.44
C ASN A 139 -12.75 -7.76 -2.82
N ASN A 140 -11.86 -8.08 -1.88
CA ASN A 140 -11.89 -9.35 -1.12
C ASN A 140 -12.21 -9.10 0.34
#